data_AF-A0A925D533-F1
#
_entry.id   AF-A0A925D533-F1
#
_cell.length_a   1.000
_cell.length_b   1.000
_cell.length_c   1.000
_cell.angle_alpha   90.00
_cell.angle_beta   90.00
_cell.angle_gamma   90.00
#
_symmetry.space_group_name_H-M   'P 1'
#
loop_
_entity.id
_entity.type
_entity.pdbx_description
1 polymer ?
#
loop_
_entity_poly.entity_id
_entity_poly.type
_entity_poly.pdbx_seq_one_letter_code
_entity_poly.pdbx_strand_id
1 'polypeptide(L)'
;MSKPVAYTEFGQLRNRARDLRDKRIGYARREYELTLVTIAKLEQDLTGKYSSRRKKISACIESVIPTEREFTTVDILAGLEALEPGRNWRKRSVDCHLSRLRQRGLIRRLKRHKNNEPAIYVRAGLKVPELPFQDMTLAEVVEQVLVRPMTQTELVIVMLEAGYESGMNKSYLRNAVGSLLRTSPVYRNVRGKWSKAQ
;
A
#
# COMPACT_ATOMS: atom_id res chain seq x y z
N MET A 1 -15.98 32.10 -46.55
CA MET A 1 -16.43 30.69 -46.60
C MET A 1 -16.67 30.21 -45.17
N SER A 2 -17.94 29.98 -44.81
CA SER A 2 -18.44 29.53 -43.49
C SER A 2 -19.15 28.20 -43.75
N LYS A 3 -18.86 27.05 -43.14
CA LYS A 3 -19.03 26.52 -41.76
C LYS A 3 -18.50 25.04 -41.80
N PRO A 4 -18.22 24.29 -40.69
CA PRO A 4 -19.11 24.14 -39.53
C PRO A 4 -18.44 24.03 -38.14
N VAL A 5 -18.94 24.84 -37.21
CA VAL A 5 -18.62 24.85 -35.77
C VAL A 5 -19.54 23.89 -34.96
N ALA A 6 -20.41 23.13 -35.64
CA ALA A 6 -21.48 22.38 -34.97
C ALA A 6 -21.02 21.12 -34.19
N TYR A 7 -19.88 20.52 -34.52
CA TYR A 7 -19.47 19.23 -33.93
C TYR A 7 -18.91 19.35 -32.49
N THR A 8 -18.47 20.52 -32.05
CA THR A 8 -17.87 20.74 -30.72
C THR A 8 -18.90 21.07 -29.64
N GLU A 9 -19.96 21.80 -29.98
CA GLU A 9 -21.00 22.20 -29.02
C GLU A 9 -21.84 21.00 -28.54
N PHE A 10 -22.25 20.11 -29.45
CA PHE A 10 -22.96 18.88 -29.07
C PHE A 10 -22.08 17.93 -28.24
N GLY A 11 -20.76 17.92 -28.48
CA GLY A 11 -19.80 17.17 -27.67
C GLY A 11 -19.72 17.71 -26.24
N GLN A 12 -19.66 19.03 -26.08
CA GLN A 12 -19.67 19.70 -24.78
C GLN A 12 -20.99 19.47 -24.03
N LEU A 13 -22.13 19.52 -24.73
CA LEU A 13 -23.44 19.22 -24.15
C LEU A 13 -23.53 17.77 -23.66
N ARG A 14 -23.04 16.80 -24.45
CA ARG A 14 -22.99 15.39 -24.03
C ARG A 14 -22.09 15.18 -22.82
N ASN A 15 -20.94 15.85 -22.74
CA ASN A 15 -20.05 15.76 -21.58
C ASN A 15 -20.71 16.34 -20.32
N ARG A 16 -21.32 17.54 -20.41
CA ARG A 16 -22.10 18.12 -19.30
C ARG A 16 -23.25 17.22 -18.84
N ALA A 17 -23.94 16.57 -19.78
CA ALA A 17 -25.01 15.63 -19.46
C ALA A 17 -24.49 14.39 -18.71
N ARG A 18 -23.32 13.85 -19.10
CA ARG A 18 -22.67 12.75 -18.37
C ARG A 18 -22.25 13.18 -16.97
N ASP A 19 -21.60 14.33 -16.83
CA ASP A 19 -21.18 14.85 -15.52
C ASP A 19 -22.37 15.08 -14.58
N LEU A 20 -23.47 15.63 -15.09
CA LEU A 20 -24.72 15.82 -14.34
C LEU A 20 -25.32 14.48 -13.91
N ARG A 21 -25.35 13.50 -14.81
CA ARG A 21 -25.84 12.15 -14.51
C ARG A 21 -24.99 11.51 -13.43
N ASP A 22 -23.67 11.53 -13.56
CA ASP A 22 -22.76 10.86 -12.65
C ASP A 22 -22.76 11.55 -11.27
N LYS A 23 -22.88 12.88 -11.22
CA LYS A 23 -23.15 13.62 -9.97
C LYS A 23 -24.45 13.17 -9.32
N ARG A 24 -25.56 13.11 -10.06
CA ARG A 24 -26.87 12.67 -9.53
C ARG A 24 -26.83 11.23 -9.02
N ILE A 25 -26.16 10.32 -9.74
CA ILE A 25 -25.92 8.95 -9.28
C ILE A 25 -25.11 8.95 -7.99
N GLY A 26 -24.06 9.78 -7.91
CA GLY A 26 -23.27 9.95 -6.70
C GLY A 26 -24.10 10.43 -5.51
N TYR A 27 -24.97 11.43 -5.71
CA TYR A 27 -25.90 11.90 -4.69
C TYR A 27 -26.87 10.81 -4.25
N ALA A 28 -27.53 10.13 -5.19
CA ALA A 28 -28.46 9.06 -4.88
C ALA A 28 -27.81 7.90 -4.10
N ARG A 29 -26.56 7.54 -4.44
CA ARG A 29 -25.79 6.53 -3.69
C ARG A 29 -25.49 6.97 -2.26
N ARG A 30 -25.05 8.23 -2.07
CA ARG A 30 -24.79 8.78 -0.72
C ARG A 30 -26.07 8.81 0.10
N GLU A 31 -27.17 9.25 -0.49
CA GLU A 31 -28.47 9.30 0.17
C GLU A 31 -28.93 7.88 0.58
N TYR A 32 -28.85 6.92 -0.34
CA TYR A 32 -29.15 5.51 -0.05
C TYR A 32 -28.30 4.95 1.10
N GLU A 33 -26.99 5.21 1.08
CA GLU A 33 -26.08 4.79 2.16
C GLU A 33 -26.46 5.42 3.50
N LEU A 34 -26.79 6.72 3.51
CA LEU A 34 -27.27 7.41 4.71
C LEU A 34 -28.59 6.82 5.21
N THR A 35 -29.54 6.54 4.32
CA THR A 35 -30.83 5.93 4.68
C THR A 35 -30.62 4.54 5.29
N LEU A 36 -29.72 3.72 4.75
CA LEU A 36 -29.39 2.42 5.33
C LEU A 36 -28.81 2.55 6.74
N VAL A 37 -27.97 3.55 6.99
CA VAL A 37 -27.43 3.83 8.34
C VAL A 37 -28.54 4.22 9.30
N THR A 38 -29.47 5.08 8.87
CA THR A 38 -30.62 5.49 9.69
C THR A 38 -31.56 4.33 9.98
N ILE A 39 -31.85 3.47 9.00
CA ILE A 39 -32.66 2.25 9.19
C ILE A 39 -31.98 1.35 10.21
N ALA A 40 -30.69 1.09 10.06
CA ALA A 40 -29.95 0.24 11.00
C ALA A 40 -29.94 0.80 12.44
N LYS A 41 -29.89 2.13 12.59
CA LYS A 41 -29.99 2.80 13.89
C LYS A 41 -31.40 2.67 14.49
N LEU A 42 -32.45 2.85 13.69
CA LEU A 42 -33.84 2.68 14.13
C LEU A 42 -34.13 1.22 14.52
N GLU A 43 -33.63 0.25 13.75
CA GLU A 43 -33.72 -1.17 14.08
C GLU A 43 -33.02 -1.48 15.41
N GLN A 44 -31.87 -0.85 15.67
CA GLN A 44 -31.12 -0.97 16.93
C GLN A 44 -31.91 -0.39 18.12
N ASP A 45 -32.46 0.81 17.97
CA ASP A 45 -33.22 1.50 19.01
C ASP A 45 -34.52 0.75 19.36
N LEU A 46 -35.19 0.16 18.35
CA LEU A 46 -36.46 -0.55 18.54
C LEU A 46 -36.31 -1.96 19.12
N THR A 47 -35.22 -2.67 18.80
CA THR A 47 -35.09 -4.09 19.19
C THR A 47 -34.25 -4.33 20.43
N GLY A 48 -33.48 -3.33 20.90
CA GLY A 48 -32.57 -3.44 22.06
C GLY A 48 -31.47 -4.50 21.90
N LYS A 49 -31.41 -5.15 20.73
CA LYS A 49 -30.44 -6.17 20.37
C LYS A 49 -29.39 -5.47 19.52
N TYR A 50 -28.18 -5.32 20.06
CA TYR A 50 -27.01 -5.07 19.23
C TYR A 50 -27.03 -6.12 18.11
N SER A 51 -27.27 -5.70 16.87
CA SER A 51 -27.29 -6.62 15.74
C SER A 51 -25.89 -7.22 15.65
N SER A 52 -25.75 -8.44 16.16
CA SER A 52 -24.46 -9.06 16.42
C SER A 52 -23.81 -9.61 15.16
N ARG A 53 -24.20 -9.13 13.98
CA ARG A 53 -23.30 -9.16 12.83
C ARG A 53 -22.31 -8.02 12.97
N ARG A 54 -21.44 -8.11 13.99
CA ARG A 54 -20.18 -7.35 14.01
C ARG A 54 -19.59 -7.46 12.61
N LYS A 55 -19.45 -6.33 11.93
CA LYS A 55 -18.88 -6.32 10.58
C LYS A 55 -17.54 -7.05 10.67
N LYS A 56 -17.31 -7.96 9.71
CA LYS A 56 -16.04 -8.68 9.63
C LYS A 56 -14.94 -7.64 9.60
N ILE A 57 -13.86 -7.89 10.34
CA ILE A 57 -12.71 -6.96 10.42
C ILE A 57 -12.21 -6.55 9.03
N SER A 58 -12.28 -7.46 8.04
CA SER A 58 -11.94 -7.16 6.65
C SER A 58 -12.79 -6.05 6.05
N ALA A 59 -14.11 -6.10 6.23
CA ALA A 59 -15.02 -5.09 5.73
C ALA A 59 -14.80 -3.73 6.42
N CYS A 60 -14.53 -3.74 7.73
CA CYS A 60 -14.18 -2.53 8.46
C CYS A 60 -12.87 -1.92 7.94
N ILE A 61 -11.81 -2.73 7.78
CA ILE A 61 -10.52 -2.25 7.26
C ILE A 61 -10.68 -1.68 5.85
N GLU A 62 -11.37 -2.39 4.96
CA GLU A 62 -11.62 -1.92 3.59
C GLU A 62 -12.38 -0.59 3.54
N SER A 63 -13.28 -0.34 4.51
CA SER A 63 -14.03 0.92 4.60
C SER A 63 -13.22 2.11 5.09
N VAL A 64 -12.13 1.88 5.83
CA VAL A 64 -11.29 2.95 6.40
C VAL A 64 -9.99 3.19 5.63
N ILE A 65 -9.64 2.32 4.68
CA ILE A 65 -8.43 2.49 3.85
C ILE A 65 -8.57 3.78 3.03
N PRO A 66 -7.64 4.75 3.18
CA PRO A 66 -7.63 5.95 2.35
C PRO A 66 -7.48 5.61 0.86
N THR A 67 -8.26 6.27 0.02
CA THR A 67 -8.30 6.04 -1.43
C THR A 67 -7.34 6.92 -2.22
N GLU A 68 -7.09 8.15 -1.74
CA GLU A 68 -6.41 9.20 -2.48
C GLU A 68 -5.05 9.60 -1.90
N ARG A 69 -4.64 8.98 -0.79
CA ARG A 69 -3.38 9.29 -0.10
C ARG A 69 -2.68 8.05 0.42
N GLU A 70 -1.41 8.22 0.72
CA GLU A 70 -0.62 7.25 1.47
C GLU A 70 -1.16 7.08 2.89
N PHE A 71 -0.94 5.91 3.46
CA PHE A 71 -1.42 5.58 4.80
C PHE A 71 -0.52 4.57 5.51
N THR A 72 -0.62 4.53 6.82
CA THR A 72 0.10 3.62 7.71
C THR A 72 -0.88 2.73 8.46
N THR A 73 -0.38 1.69 9.14
CA THR A 73 -1.22 0.88 10.04
C THR A 73 -1.86 1.75 11.14
N VAL A 74 -1.19 2.82 11.59
CA VAL A 74 -1.70 3.72 12.63
C VAL A 74 -2.92 4.49 12.13
N ASP A 75 -2.91 4.98 10.89
CA ASP A 75 -4.05 5.67 10.29
C ASP A 75 -5.27 4.74 10.19
N ILE A 76 -5.05 3.47 9.84
CA ILE A 76 -6.11 2.46 9.79
C ILE A 76 -6.68 2.18 11.18
N LEU A 77 -5.83 2.04 12.20
CA LEU A 77 -6.31 1.84 13.58
C LEU A 77 -7.13 3.04 14.06
N ALA A 78 -6.67 4.27 13.83
CA ALA A 78 -7.42 5.47 14.17
C ALA A 78 -8.77 5.52 13.44
N GLY A 79 -8.82 5.15 12.16
CA GLY A 79 -10.07 5.07 11.40
C GLY A 79 -11.03 3.98 11.92
N LEU A 80 -10.50 2.83 12.33
CA LEU A 80 -11.28 1.73 12.91
C LEU A 80 -11.84 2.11 14.30
N GLU A 81 -11.04 2.77 15.13
CA GLU A 81 -11.46 3.29 16.44
C GLU A 81 -12.54 4.36 16.29
N ALA A 82 -12.44 5.25 15.30
CA ALA A 82 -13.49 6.21 14.99
C ALA A 82 -14.79 5.54 14.49
N LEU A 83 -14.68 4.41 13.77
CA LEU A 83 -15.83 3.67 13.23
C LEU A 83 -16.58 2.88 14.32
N GLU A 84 -15.86 2.19 15.20
CA GLU A 84 -16.44 1.42 16.32
C GLU A 84 -15.61 1.65 17.61
N PRO A 85 -15.84 2.74 18.36
CA PRO A 85 -15.03 3.10 19.54
C PRO A 85 -15.04 2.07 20.67
N GLY A 86 -16.12 1.27 20.77
CA GLY A 86 -16.26 0.22 21.79
C GLY A 86 -15.55 -1.09 21.45
N ARG A 87 -14.89 -1.20 20.28
CA ARG A 87 -14.24 -2.43 19.84
C ARG A 87 -12.72 -2.31 19.95
N ASN A 88 -12.10 -3.29 20.60
CA ASN A 88 -10.64 -3.41 20.63
C ASN A 88 -10.11 -3.96 19.29
N TRP A 89 -9.38 -3.13 18.57
CA TRP A 89 -8.74 -3.47 17.29
C TRP A 89 -7.29 -3.90 17.51
N ARG A 90 -7.02 -5.21 17.37
CA ARG A 90 -5.66 -5.72 17.50
C ARG A 90 -4.81 -5.34 16.29
N LYS A 91 -3.73 -4.58 16.52
CA LYS A 91 -2.74 -4.20 15.49
C LYS A 91 -2.28 -5.37 14.61
N ARG A 92 -1.91 -6.51 15.23
CA ARG A 92 -1.50 -7.72 14.51
C ARG A 92 -2.53 -8.21 13.49
N SER A 93 -3.82 -8.11 13.82
CA SER A 93 -4.91 -8.52 12.91
C SER A 93 -5.01 -7.57 11.72
N VAL A 94 -4.81 -6.27 11.94
CA VAL A 94 -4.75 -5.26 10.88
C VAL A 94 -3.55 -5.53 9.97
N ASP A 95 -2.35 -5.72 10.54
CA ASP A 95 -1.13 -6.02 9.77
C ASP A 95 -1.26 -7.29 8.93
N CYS A 96 -1.85 -8.36 9.49
CA CYS A 96 -2.14 -9.58 8.74
C CYS A 96 -3.11 -9.32 7.57
N HIS A 97 -4.12 -8.47 7.77
CA HIS A 97 -5.08 -8.17 6.72
C HIS A 97 -4.45 -7.29 5.61
N LEU A 98 -3.70 -6.25 5.99
CA LEU A 98 -2.92 -5.43 5.04
C LEU A 98 -1.95 -6.29 4.21
N SER A 99 -1.30 -7.27 4.84
CA SER A 99 -0.43 -8.21 4.15
C SER A 99 -1.17 -9.02 3.08
N ARG A 100 -2.41 -9.46 3.36
CA ARG A 100 -3.26 -10.16 2.37
C ARG A 100 -3.74 -9.22 1.26
N LEU A 101 -4.13 -7.99 1.59
CA LEU A 101 -4.51 -6.99 0.57
C LEU A 101 -3.35 -6.68 -0.37
N ARG A 102 -2.12 -6.63 0.16
CA ARG A 102 -0.90 -6.48 -0.64
C ARG A 102 -0.67 -7.68 -1.55
N GLN A 103 -0.79 -8.90 -1.03
CA GLN A 103 -0.67 -10.13 -1.84
C GLN A 103 -1.69 -10.21 -2.97
N ARG A 104 -2.89 -9.65 -2.76
CA ARG A 104 -3.95 -9.56 -3.78
C ARG A 104 -3.76 -8.40 -4.77
N GLY A 105 -2.72 -7.57 -4.60
CA GLY A 105 -2.48 -6.40 -5.44
C GLY A 105 -3.50 -5.26 -5.27
N LEU A 106 -4.27 -5.23 -4.17
CA LEU A 106 -5.24 -4.16 -3.90
C LEU A 106 -4.56 -2.92 -3.31
N ILE A 107 -3.49 -3.14 -2.57
CA ILE A 107 -2.62 -2.09 -2.02
C ILE A 107 -1.17 -2.42 -2.36
N ARG A 108 -0.34 -1.39 -2.42
CA ARG A 108 1.10 -1.47 -2.58
C ARG A 108 1.78 -0.92 -1.34
N ARG A 109 2.91 -1.49 -0.97
CA ARG A 109 3.75 -0.93 0.09
C ARG A 109 4.82 -0.06 -0.57
N LEU A 110 4.90 1.19 -0.14
CA LEU A 110 5.91 2.13 -0.62
C LEU A 110 7.17 1.97 0.22
N LYS A 111 7.03 1.95 1.55
CA LYS A 111 8.14 1.88 2.50
C LYS A 111 7.94 0.73 3.48
N ARG A 112 8.98 -0.08 3.68
CA ARG A 112 9.03 -1.09 4.75
C ARG A 112 9.08 -0.44 6.14
N HIS A 113 8.53 -1.12 7.13
CA HIS A 113 8.69 -0.69 8.52
C HIS A 113 10.18 -0.69 8.90
N LYS A 114 10.62 0.37 9.56
CA LYS A 114 11.95 0.49 10.18
C LYS A 114 11.72 0.86 11.66
N ASN A 115 12.68 0.59 12.54
CA ASN A 115 12.55 0.67 14.01
C ASN A 115 11.50 1.67 14.55
N ASN A 116 11.55 2.95 14.12
CA ASN A 116 10.64 4.01 14.56
C ASN A 116 9.71 4.55 13.46
N GLU A 117 9.76 3.97 12.26
CA GLU A 117 8.99 4.42 11.11
C GLU A 117 8.01 3.32 10.67
N PRO A 118 6.69 3.61 10.69
CA PRO A 118 5.71 2.63 10.24
C PRO A 118 5.89 2.34 8.75
N ALA A 119 5.43 1.16 8.33
CA ALA A 119 5.31 0.87 6.90
C ALA A 119 4.27 1.82 6.27
N ILE A 120 4.60 2.32 5.09
CA ILE A 120 3.75 3.21 4.31
C ILE A 120 3.14 2.43 3.15
N TYR A 121 1.83 2.54 3.00
CA TYR A 121 1.03 1.86 2.01
C TYR A 121 0.26 2.86 1.15
N VAL A 122 -0.13 2.40 -0.03
CA VAL A 122 -0.98 3.15 -0.95
C VAL A 122 -1.92 2.19 -1.67
N ARG A 123 -3.10 2.65 -2.09
CA ARG A 123 -3.98 1.85 -2.96
C ARG A 123 -3.33 1.65 -4.34
N ALA A 124 -3.48 0.47 -4.92
CA ALA A 124 -2.75 0.08 -6.12
C ALA A 124 -2.98 0.97 -7.36
N GLY A 125 -4.12 1.67 -7.44
CA GLY A 125 -4.44 2.57 -8.56
C GLY A 125 -3.86 3.98 -8.45
N LEU A 126 -3.26 4.37 -7.31
CA LEU A 126 -2.71 5.71 -7.15
C LEU A 126 -1.31 5.77 -7.79
N LYS A 127 -1.08 6.78 -8.64
CA LYS A 127 0.23 7.04 -9.24
C LYS A 127 1.12 7.72 -8.20
N VAL A 128 2.06 6.97 -7.63
CA VAL A 128 3.09 7.48 -6.71
C VAL A 128 4.46 7.23 -7.35
N PRO A 129 5.43 8.15 -7.22
CA PRO A 129 6.79 7.93 -7.69
C PRO A 129 7.36 6.63 -7.11
N GLU A 130 7.73 5.69 -7.96
CA GLU A 130 8.37 4.45 -7.52
C GLU A 130 9.82 4.75 -7.14
N LEU A 131 10.10 4.74 -5.84
CA LEU A 131 11.47 4.83 -5.35
C LEU A 131 12.12 3.45 -5.46
N PRO A 132 13.31 3.34 -6.07
CA PRO A 132 13.97 2.06 -6.24
C PRO A 132 14.28 1.45 -4.86
N PHE A 133 14.09 0.13 -4.74
CA PHE A 133 14.42 -0.69 -3.57
C PHE A 133 13.61 -0.48 -2.27
N GLN A 134 12.66 0.45 -2.18
CA GLN A 134 11.98 0.71 -0.89
C GLN A 134 11.05 -0.42 -0.38
N ASP A 135 10.50 -1.26 -1.26
CA ASP A 135 9.74 -2.47 -0.87
C ASP A 135 10.58 -3.76 -0.91
N MET A 136 11.86 -3.67 -1.30
CA MET A 136 12.69 -4.84 -1.50
C MET A 136 13.36 -5.33 -0.21
N THR A 137 13.54 -6.64 -0.10
CA THR A 137 14.38 -7.28 0.93
C THR A 137 15.86 -7.05 0.61
N LEU A 138 16.73 -7.20 1.61
CA LEU A 138 18.17 -7.18 1.37
C LEU A 138 18.60 -8.20 0.30
N ALA A 139 17.97 -9.37 0.26
CA ALA A 139 18.27 -10.42 -0.71
C ALA A 139 17.93 -9.99 -2.15
N GLU A 140 16.73 -9.45 -2.35
CA GLU A 140 16.24 -8.95 -3.64
C GLU A 140 17.12 -7.79 -4.14
N VAL A 141 17.52 -6.87 -3.24
CA VAL A 141 18.41 -5.77 -3.57
C VAL A 141 19.79 -6.29 -3.99
N VAL A 142 20.36 -7.23 -3.24
CA VAL A 142 21.64 -7.86 -3.59
C VAL A 142 21.55 -8.56 -4.94
N GLU A 143 20.45 -9.27 -5.20
CA GLU A 143 20.24 -9.97 -6.47
C GLU A 143 20.16 -9.00 -7.66
N GLN A 144 19.54 -7.84 -7.48
CA GLN A 144 19.42 -6.83 -8.51
C GLN A 144 20.73 -6.07 -8.73
N VAL A 145 21.49 -5.79 -7.67
CA VAL A 145 22.74 -5.03 -7.73
C VAL A 145 23.94 -5.88 -8.18
N LEU A 146 23.97 -7.16 -7.83
CA LEU A 146 25.10 -8.06 -8.13
C LEU A 146 25.08 -8.53 -9.60
N VAL A 147 25.35 -7.62 -10.53
CA VAL A 147 25.42 -7.87 -11.98
C VAL A 147 26.80 -8.38 -12.41
N ARG A 148 27.85 -7.96 -11.70
CA ARG A 148 29.26 -8.34 -11.95
C ARG A 148 29.92 -8.85 -10.68
N PRO A 149 31.06 -9.56 -10.76
CA PRO A 149 31.79 -9.97 -9.56
C PRO A 149 32.28 -8.77 -8.74
N MET A 150 31.83 -8.66 -7.48
CA MET A 150 32.13 -7.51 -6.61
C MET A 150 32.51 -7.96 -5.19
N THR A 151 33.33 -7.17 -4.51
CA THR A 151 33.59 -7.34 -3.08
C THR A 151 32.37 -6.94 -2.25
N GLN A 152 32.31 -7.38 -0.98
CA GLN A 152 31.21 -7.00 -0.08
C GLN A 152 31.11 -5.48 0.11
N THR A 153 32.25 -4.79 0.16
CA THR A 153 32.30 -3.33 0.32
C THR A 153 31.78 -2.62 -0.93
N GLU A 154 32.23 -3.03 -2.11
CA GLU A 154 31.74 -2.50 -3.39
C GLU A 154 30.23 -2.70 -3.53
N LEU A 155 29.73 -3.89 -3.17
CA LEU A 155 28.30 -4.19 -3.22
C LEU A 155 27.50 -3.26 -2.32
N VAL A 156 27.94 -3.02 -1.08
CA VAL A 156 27.28 -2.07 -0.16
C VAL A 156 27.30 -0.65 -0.72
N ILE A 157 28.41 -0.21 -1.33
CA ILE A 157 28.50 1.12 -1.94
C ILE A 157 27.47 1.26 -3.06
N VAL A 158 27.43 0.30 -4.00
CA VAL A 158 26.47 0.35 -5.11
C VAL A 158 25.03 0.28 -4.62
N MET A 159 24.74 -0.53 -3.59
CA MET A 159 23.40 -0.56 -2.99
C MET A 159 22.98 0.82 -2.43
N LEU A 160 23.88 1.50 -1.71
CA LEU A 160 23.61 2.83 -1.16
C LEU A 160 23.46 3.89 -2.26
N GLU A 161 24.32 3.85 -3.29
CA GLU A 161 24.23 4.73 -4.46
C GLU A 161 22.93 4.52 -5.25
N ALA A 162 22.44 3.28 -5.29
CA ALA A 162 21.18 2.94 -5.91
C ALA A 162 19.95 3.36 -5.06
N GLY A 163 20.16 3.92 -3.87
CA GLY A 163 19.09 4.45 -3.01
C GLY A 163 18.58 3.46 -1.96
N TYR A 164 19.28 2.35 -1.72
CA TYR A 164 18.90 1.42 -0.65
C TYR A 164 19.13 2.05 0.73
N GLU A 165 18.06 2.22 1.49
CA GLU A 165 18.14 2.75 2.85
C GLU A 165 18.02 1.64 3.90
N SER A 166 19.07 1.45 4.70
CA SER A 166 19.08 0.55 5.86
C SER A 166 19.10 1.32 7.18
N GLY A 167 18.40 0.83 8.19
CA GLY A 167 18.56 1.32 9.58
C GLY A 167 19.84 0.81 10.25
N MET A 168 20.60 -0.08 9.60
CA MET A 168 21.87 -0.59 10.10
C MET A 168 23.01 0.40 9.81
N ASN A 169 24.01 0.47 10.68
CA ASN A 169 25.25 1.15 10.33
C ASN A 169 25.96 0.43 9.17
N LYS A 170 26.89 1.12 8.49
CA LYS A 170 27.58 0.61 7.30
C LYS A 170 28.32 -0.71 7.56
N SER A 171 28.94 -0.85 8.72
CA SER A 171 29.68 -2.06 9.11
C SER A 171 28.75 -3.27 9.32
N TYR A 172 27.62 -3.09 9.99
CA TYR A 172 26.60 -4.13 10.19
C TYR A 172 25.93 -4.49 8.87
N LEU A 173 25.63 -3.51 8.01
CA LEU A 173 25.09 -3.77 6.68
C LEU A 173 26.04 -4.65 5.86
N ARG A 174 27.34 -4.33 5.85
CA ARG A 174 28.37 -5.16 5.19
C ARG A 174 28.40 -6.58 5.75
N ASN A 175 28.35 -6.73 7.07
CA ASN A 175 28.35 -8.05 7.71
C ASN A 175 27.07 -8.85 7.38
N ALA A 176 25.91 -8.18 7.33
CA ALA A 176 24.63 -8.79 6.95
C ALA A 176 24.64 -9.27 5.49
N VAL A 177 25.15 -8.43 4.57
CA VAL A 177 25.36 -8.79 3.16
C VAL A 177 26.33 -9.98 3.06
N GLY A 178 27.45 -9.94 3.78
CA GLY A 178 28.42 -11.03 3.79
C GLY A 178 27.89 -12.34 4.40
N SER A 179 26.96 -12.26 5.36
CA SER A 179 26.25 -13.42 5.89
C SER A 179 25.28 -13.98 4.84
N LEU A 180 24.46 -13.12 4.23
CA LEU A 180 23.50 -13.48 3.19
C LEU A 180 24.16 -14.17 2.00
N LEU A 181 25.29 -13.64 1.53
CA LEU A 181 26.06 -14.21 0.42
C LEU A 181 26.66 -15.58 0.74
N ARG A 182 27.05 -15.83 2.01
CA ARG A 182 27.60 -17.13 2.44
C ARG A 182 26.52 -18.19 2.61
N THR A 183 25.34 -17.79 3.07
CA THR A 183 24.25 -18.73 3.37
C THR A 183 23.47 -19.12 2.12
N SER A 184 23.40 -18.24 1.12
CA SER A 184 22.65 -18.52 -0.10
C SER A 184 23.47 -19.38 -1.09
N PRO A 185 22.90 -20.47 -1.61
CA PRO A 185 23.58 -21.33 -2.60
C PRO A 185 23.74 -20.65 -3.96
N VAL A 186 23.04 -19.53 -4.19
CA VAL A 186 23.02 -18.78 -5.46
C VAL A 186 24.32 -18.01 -5.67
N TYR A 187 25.14 -17.80 -4.64
CA TYR A 187 26.34 -16.98 -4.73
C TYR A 187 27.61 -17.78 -4.47
N ARG A 188 28.66 -17.48 -5.22
CA ARG A 188 29.98 -18.08 -5.05
C ARG A 188 31.04 -17.00 -4.87
N ASN A 189 31.95 -17.25 -3.93
CA ASN A 189 33.15 -16.44 -3.75
C ASN A 189 34.27 -16.96 -4.67
N VAL A 190 34.73 -16.10 -5.58
CA VAL A 190 35.86 -16.36 -6.49
C VAL A 190 36.92 -15.29 -6.22
N ARG A 191 38.05 -15.70 -5.63
CA ARG A 191 39.20 -14.82 -5.34
C ARG A 191 38.82 -13.56 -4.53
N GLY A 192 37.93 -13.70 -3.54
CA GLY A 192 37.50 -12.59 -2.69
C GLY A 192 36.38 -11.73 -3.26
N LYS A 193 35.91 -12.01 -4.49
CA LYS A 193 34.75 -11.37 -5.11
C LYS A 193 33.57 -12.32 -5.15
N TRP A 194 32.38 -11.80 -4.94
CA TRP A 194 31.13 -12.54 -4.99
C TRP A 194 30.51 -12.45 -6.38
N SER A 195 30.02 -13.57 -6.89
CA SER A 195 29.36 -13.69 -8.19
C SER A 195 28.16 -14.63 -8.08
N LYS A 196 27.20 -14.51 -8.99
CA LYS A 196 26.10 -15.49 -9.11
C LYS A 196 26.67 -16.81 -9.62
N ALA A 197 26.32 -17.91 -8.95
CA ALA A 197 26.55 -19.25 -9.47
C ALA A 197 25.67 -19.42 -10.71
N GLN A 198 26.29 -19.69 -11.85
CA GLN A 198 25.59 -20.03 -13.09
C GLN A 198 24.94 -21.41 -12.97
#